data_AF-A0A1D2V9V4-F1
#
_entry.id   AF-A0A1D2V9V4-F1
#
_cell.length_a   1.000
_cell.length_b   1.000
_cell.length_c   1.000
_cell.angle_alpha   90.00
_cell.angle_beta   90.00
_cell.angle_gamma   90.00
#
_symmetry.space_group_name_H-M   'P 1'
#
loop_
_entity.id
_entity.type
_entity.pdbx_description
1 polymer ?
#
loop_
_entity_poly.entity_id
_entity_poly.type
_entity_poly.pdbx_seq_one_letter_code
_entity_poly.pdbx_strand_id
1 'polypeptide(L)'
;IQKIAFLSRKKNSINAYNILKDLSSAVAPLMKESNLKITLLTEFYPNNKSLLGLNYNSGQKICLRLRSPFDENTFLHFTEILSTLLHELSHNFHGPHDNKFYNFLSHLNERLYQIQKLGSY
;
A
#
# COMPACT_ATOMS: atom_id res chain seq x y z
N ILE A 1 3.47 10.15 3.22
CA ILE A 1 2.21 9.78 3.93
C ILE A 1 2.08 10.69 5.14
N GLN A 2 0.89 11.26 5.42
CA GLN A 2 0.72 12.19 6.56
C GLN A 2 0.25 11.49 7.85
N LYS A 3 -0.67 10.53 7.74
CA LYS A 3 -1.24 9.81 8.89
C LYS A 3 -1.36 8.32 8.58
N ILE A 4 -1.19 7.51 9.63
CA ILE A 4 -1.40 6.05 9.61
C ILE A 4 -2.51 5.71 10.62
N ALA A 5 -3.42 4.82 10.24
CA ALA A 5 -4.46 4.29 11.13
C ALA A 5 -4.63 2.78 10.94
N PHE A 6 -4.97 2.06 12.00
CA PHE A 6 -5.10 0.60 11.97
C PHE A 6 -6.28 0.13 12.83
N LEU A 7 -6.66 -1.14 12.68
CA LEU A 7 -7.78 -1.72 13.41
C LEU A 7 -7.35 -2.07 14.84
N SER A 8 -7.40 -1.08 15.74
CA SER A 8 -6.92 -1.18 17.13
C SER A 8 -7.55 -2.32 17.94
N ARG A 9 -8.80 -2.70 17.63
CA ARG A 9 -9.55 -3.78 18.29
C ARG A 9 -9.18 -5.19 17.81
N LYS A 10 -8.42 -5.34 16.72
CA LYS A 10 -8.00 -6.65 16.20
C LYS A 10 -6.77 -7.14 16.96
N LYS A 11 -6.61 -8.47 17.07
CA LYS A 11 -5.42 -9.08 17.67
C LYS A 11 -4.15 -8.62 16.94
N ASN A 12 -3.05 -8.49 17.68
CA ASN A 12 -1.76 -8.06 17.14
C ASN A 12 -1.84 -6.71 16.39
N SER A 13 -2.67 -5.77 16.86
CA SER A 13 -2.85 -4.45 16.22
C SER A 13 -1.57 -3.61 16.16
N ILE A 14 -0.65 -3.81 17.11
CA ILE A 14 0.70 -3.20 17.08
C ILE A 14 1.50 -3.67 15.86
N ASN A 15 1.37 -4.95 15.50
CA ASN A 15 2.03 -5.49 14.31
C ASN A 15 1.44 -4.88 13.02
N ALA A 16 0.13 -4.67 12.99
CA ALA A 16 -0.53 -3.97 11.88
C ALA A 16 0.01 -2.54 11.71
N TYR A 17 0.19 -1.80 12.82
CA TYR A 17 0.82 -0.48 12.79
C TYR A 17 2.25 -0.52 12.24
N ASN A 18 3.07 -1.48 12.71
CA ASN A 18 4.46 -1.62 12.26
C ASN A 18 4.52 -1.92 10.76
N ILE A 19 3.68 -2.83 10.24
CA ILE A 19 3.60 -3.11 8.80
C ILE A 19 3.29 -1.83 8.01
N LEU A 20 2.31 -1.03 8.43
CA LEU A 20 1.96 0.23 7.74
C LEU A 20 3.09 1.26 7.81
N LYS A 21 3.81 1.32 8.94
CA LYS A 21 4.97 2.19 9.12
C LYS A 21 6.14 1.77 8.22
N ASP A 22 6.40 0.47 8.12
CA ASP A 22 7.46 -0.09 7.28
C ASP A 22 7.14 0.11 5.80
N LEU A 23 5.88 -0.11 5.39
CA LEU A 23 5.40 0.23 4.05
C LEU A 23 5.61 1.72 3.74
N SER A 24 5.20 2.60 4.66
CA SER A 24 5.37 4.04 4.50
C SER A 24 6.84 4.42 4.31
N SER A 25 7.74 3.73 4.99
CA SER A 25 9.19 3.99 4.92
C SER A 25 9.76 3.47 3.60
N ALA A 26 9.34 2.27 3.18
CA ALA A 26 9.77 1.64 1.92
C ALA A 26 9.38 2.47 0.69
N VAL A 27 8.17 3.05 0.65
CA VAL A 27 7.70 3.83 -0.51
C VAL A 27 8.01 5.32 -0.43
N ALA A 28 8.48 5.84 0.70
CA ALA A 28 8.77 7.26 0.87
C ALA A 28 9.68 7.87 -0.23
N PRO A 29 10.84 7.27 -0.60
CA PRO A 29 11.68 7.79 -1.67
C PRO A 29 10.97 7.78 -3.03
N LEU A 30 10.28 6.68 -3.37
CA LEU A 30 9.51 6.56 -4.61
C LEU A 30 8.42 7.63 -4.70
N MET A 31 7.68 7.83 -3.61
CA MET A 31 6.61 8.83 -3.55
C MET A 31 7.14 10.25 -3.72
N LYS A 32 8.32 10.54 -3.14
CA LYS A 32 8.99 11.84 -3.30
C LYS A 32 9.40 12.08 -4.75
N GLU A 33 10.01 11.09 -5.40
CA GLU A 33 10.42 11.19 -6.82
C GLU A 33 9.22 11.34 -7.76
N SER A 34 8.13 10.63 -7.49
CA SER A 34 6.95 10.58 -8.37
C SER A 34 5.86 11.59 -8.02
N ASN A 35 6.14 12.54 -7.11
CA ASN A 35 5.19 13.52 -6.57
C ASN A 35 3.86 12.90 -6.08
N LEU A 36 3.92 11.68 -5.55
CA LEU A 36 2.78 10.97 -4.99
C LEU A 36 2.56 11.42 -3.54
N LYS A 37 1.30 11.57 -3.16
CA LYS A 37 0.91 11.93 -1.80
C LYS A 37 -0.19 11.00 -1.31
N ILE A 38 -0.10 10.64 -0.04
CA ILE A 38 -1.14 9.94 0.69
C ILE A 38 -1.42 10.75 1.96
N THR A 39 -2.67 11.16 2.16
CA THR A 39 -3.06 11.85 3.40
C THR A 39 -3.24 10.83 4.52
N LEU A 40 -4.03 9.78 4.29
CA LEU A 40 -4.27 8.71 5.26
C LEU A 40 -3.97 7.33 4.64
N LEU A 41 -3.03 6.60 5.24
CA LEU A 41 -2.82 5.18 4.96
C LEU A 41 -3.44 4.36 6.09
N THR A 42 -4.33 3.42 5.78
CA THR A 42 -5.06 2.70 6.83
C THR A 42 -5.29 1.21 6.56
N GLU A 43 -5.33 0.41 7.61
CA GLU A 43 -5.82 -0.97 7.56
C GLU A 43 -7.34 -1.01 7.38
N PHE A 44 -7.82 -1.96 6.58
CA PHE A 44 -9.21 -2.40 6.60
C PHE A 44 -9.33 -3.93 6.56
N TYR A 45 -10.53 -4.44 6.83
CA TYR A 45 -10.82 -5.87 6.73
C TYR A 45 -12.26 -6.08 6.25
N PRO A 46 -12.54 -5.87 4.94
CA PRO A 46 -13.90 -5.96 4.40
C PRO A 46 -14.37 -7.42 4.31
N ASN A 47 -15.70 -7.62 4.26
CA ASN A 47 -16.30 -8.95 4.06
C ASN A 47 -15.98 -9.54 2.68
N ASN A 48 -15.80 -8.68 1.66
CA ASN A 48 -15.35 -9.11 0.35
C ASN A 48 -13.88 -9.57 0.43
N LYS A 49 -13.69 -10.89 0.32
CA LYS A 49 -12.39 -11.55 0.45
C LYS A 49 -11.40 -11.17 -0.67
N SER A 50 -11.89 -10.82 -1.85
CA SER A 50 -11.07 -10.43 -3.00
C SER A 50 -10.58 -8.99 -2.95
N LEU A 51 -11.10 -8.17 -2.02
CA LEU A 51 -10.73 -6.77 -1.90
C LEU A 51 -9.48 -6.62 -1.03
N LEU A 52 -8.36 -6.27 -1.66
CA LEU A 52 -7.04 -6.12 -1.03
C LEU A 52 -6.66 -4.67 -0.75
N GLY A 53 -7.10 -3.73 -1.59
CA GLY A 53 -6.80 -2.31 -1.48
C GLY A 53 -7.98 -1.45 -1.95
N LEU A 54 -7.98 -0.19 -1.53
CA LEU A 54 -8.86 0.86 -2.07
C LEU A 54 -8.20 2.23 -1.97
N ASN A 55 -8.17 2.96 -3.07
CA ASN A 55 -7.82 4.37 -3.14
C ASN A 55 -9.07 5.25 -3.21
N TYR A 56 -9.21 6.16 -2.27
CA TYR A 56 -10.24 7.20 -2.26
C TYR A 56 -9.64 8.55 -2.65
N ASN A 57 -10.27 9.20 -3.63
CA ASN A 57 -9.96 10.56 -4.07
C ASN A 57 -8.47 10.76 -4.35
N SER A 58 -7.89 9.91 -5.18
CA SER A 58 -6.51 10.03 -5.68
C SER A 58 -5.47 10.26 -4.59
N GLY A 59 -5.48 9.42 -3.55
CA GLY A 59 -4.51 9.44 -2.46
C GLY A 59 -4.97 10.21 -1.22
N GLN A 60 -6.22 10.67 -1.15
CA GLN A 60 -6.75 11.21 0.10
C GLN A 60 -6.78 10.11 1.18
N LYS A 61 -7.24 8.92 0.85
CA LYS A 61 -7.21 7.77 1.76
C LYS A 61 -6.91 6.50 0.98
N ILE A 62 -5.89 5.76 1.41
CA ILE A 62 -5.64 4.41 0.91
C ILE A 62 -5.89 3.42 2.04
N CYS A 63 -6.78 2.45 1.77
CA CYS A 63 -7.06 1.33 2.65
C CYS A 63 -6.33 0.09 2.14
N LEU A 64 -5.68 -0.67 3.02
CA LEU A 64 -5.00 -1.92 2.70
C LEU A 64 -5.47 -3.05 3.61
N ARG A 65 -5.67 -4.24 3.04
CA ARG A 65 -5.91 -5.46 3.78
C ARG A 65 -4.55 -5.98 4.21
N LEU A 66 -4.32 -6.04 5.52
CA LEU A 66 -3.08 -6.57 6.06
C LEU A 66 -3.19 -8.04 6.47
N ARG A 67 -4.42 -8.53 6.65
CA ARG A 67 -4.73 -9.86 7.20
C ARG A 67 -5.34 -10.78 6.16
N SER A 68 -5.04 -12.07 6.26
CA SER A 68 -5.62 -13.11 5.41
C SER A 68 -7.15 -13.02 5.44
N PRO A 69 -7.84 -13.07 4.29
CA PRO A 69 -9.31 -13.02 4.24
C PRO A 69 -9.99 -14.26 4.84
N PHE A 70 -9.22 -15.31 5.14
CA PHE A 70 -9.71 -16.56 5.73
C PHE A 70 -9.35 -16.70 7.22
N ASP A 71 -8.35 -15.94 7.69
CA ASP A 71 -7.95 -15.90 9.09
C ASP A 71 -7.41 -14.51 9.44
N GLU A 72 -8.19 -13.76 10.23
CA GLU A 72 -7.81 -12.41 10.64
C GLU A 72 -6.61 -12.34 11.60
N ASN A 73 -6.16 -13.47 12.13
CA ASN A 73 -4.97 -13.52 13.00
C ASN A 73 -3.67 -13.64 12.21
N THR A 74 -3.77 -14.05 10.94
CA THR A 74 -2.63 -14.22 10.04
C THR A 74 -2.47 -12.99 9.16
N PHE A 75 -1.27 -12.43 9.11
CA PHE A 75 -0.94 -11.32 8.21
C PHE A 75 -0.53 -11.83 6.83
N LEU A 76 -0.83 -11.07 5.78
CA LEU A 76 -0.30 -11.29 4.43
C LEU A 76 1.19 -11.00 4.40
N HIS A 77 1.89 -11.53 3.39
CA HIS A 77 3.31 -11.24 3.23
C HIS A 77 3.52 -9.75 2.90
N PHE A 78 4.60 -9.17 3.44
CA PHE A 78 4.93 -7.76 3.23
C PHE A 78 4.98 -7.38 1.74
N THR A 79 5.53 -8.25 0.89
CA THR A 79 5.62 -8.06 -0.56
C THR A 79 4.25 -7.99 -1.24
N GLU A 80 3.27 -8.78 -0.78
CA GLU A 80 1.89 -8.76 -1.30
C GLU A 80 1.20 -7.43 -0.94
N ILE A 81 1.37 -6.97 0.30
CA ILE A 81 0.80 -5.71 0.78
C ILE A 81 1.46 -4.52 0.07
N LEU A 82 2.78 -4.59 -0.14
CA LEU A 82 3.53 -3.58 -0.87
C LEU A 82 3.08 -3.49 -2.34
N SER A 83 2.91 -4.63 -3.00
CA SER A 83 2.38 -4.68 -4.37
C SER A 83 0.99 -4.05 -4.45
N THR A 84 0.12 -4.34 -3.48
CA THR A 84 -1.20 -3.71 -3.37
C THR A 84 -1.10 -2.21 -3.17
N LEU A 85 -0.19 -1.73 -2.31
CA LEU A 85 0.02 -0.29 -2.11
C LEU A 85 0.48 0.41 -3.40
N LEU A 86 1.37 -0.20 -4.18
CA LEU A 86 1.80 0.36 -5.47
C LEU A 86 0.64 0.42 -6.47
N HIS A 87 -0.20 -0.61 -6.52
CA HIS A 87 -1.43 -0.62 -7.30
C HIS A 87 -2.34 0.54 -6.91
N GLU A 88 -2.61 0.73 -5.62
CA GLU A 88 -3.44 1.83 -5.15
C GLU A 88 -2.78 3.19 -5.43
N LEU A 89 -1.46 3.32 -5.33
CA LEU A 89 -0.76 4.55 -5.72
C LEU A 89 -0.92 4.89 -7.21
N SER A 90 -0.99 3.89 -8.09
CA SER A 90 -1.28 4.12 -9.52
C SER A 90 -2.66 4.77 -9.73
N HIS A 91 -3.63 4.47 -8.88
CA HIS A 91 -4.94 5.12 -8.88
C HIS A 91 -4.91 6.62 -8.52
N ASN A 92 -3.79 7.18 -8.06
CA ASN A 92 -3.66 8.64 -7.93
C ASN A 92 -3.77 9.36 -9.29
N PHE A 93 -3.37 8.72 -10.38
CA PHE A 93 -3.35 9.32 -11.72
C PHE A 93 -4.23 8.58 -12.73
N HIS A 94 -4.42 7.27 -12.56
CA HIS A 94 -5.14 6.43 -13.52
C HIS A 94 -6.26 5.64 -12.85
N GLY A 95 -7.51 6.01 -13.10
CA GLY A 95 -8.68 5.33 -12.54
C GLY A 95 -8.91 3.93 -13.14
N PRO A 96 -9.16 3.82 -14.46
CA PRO A 96 -9.38 2.54 -15.11
C PRO A 96 -8.11 1.68 -15.19
N HIS A 97 -8.25 0.36 -15.11
CA HIS A 97 -7.17 -0.62 -15.34
C HIS A 97 -6.88 -0.79 -16.83
N ASP A 98 -6.43 0.29 -17.49
CA ASP A 98 -6.03 0.31 -18.89
C ASP A 98 -4.50 0.22 -19.05
N ASN A 99 -4.02 0.31 -20.30
CA ASN A 99 -2.58 0.27 -20.57
C ASN A 99 -1.80 1.40 -19.86
N LYS A 100 -2.40 2.59 -19.66
CA LYS A 100 -1.72 3.68 -18.95
C LYS A 100 -1.54 3.32 -17.48
N PHE A 101 -2.57 2.75 -16.86
CA PHE A 101 -2.49 2.22 -15.50
C PHE A 101 -1.37 1.18 -15.37
N TYR A 102 -1.36 0.15 -16.21
CA TYR A 102 -0.37 -0.93 -16.09
C TYR A 102 1.05 -0.47 -16.41
N ASN A 103 1.22 0.43 -17.39
CA ASN A 103 2.53 1.03 -17.67
C ASN A 103 3.05 1.83 -16.47
N PHE A 104 2.18 2.63 -15.83
CA PHE A 104 2.57 3.39 -14.65
C PHE A 104 2.85 2.48 -13.45
N LEU A 105 2.05 1.43 -13.25
CA LEU A 105 2.30 0.44 -12.20
C LEU A 105 3.63 -0.30 -12.41
N SER A 106 3.95 -0.71 -13.65
CA SER A 106 5.25 -1.31 -13.98
C SER A 106 6.39 -0.36 -13.64
N HIS A 107 6.27 0.91 -14.06
CA HIS A 107 7.26 1.94 -13.76
C HIS A 107 7.49 2.10 -12.24
N LEU A 108 6.42 2.16 -11.43
CA LEU A 108 6.55 2.25 -9.97
C LEU A 108 7.25 1.02 -9.38
N ASN A 109 6.93 -0.19 -9.84
CA ASN A 109 7.59 -1.42 -9.38
C ASN A 109 9.08 -1.43 -9.71
N GLU A 110 9.44 -1.10 -10.95
CA GLU A 110 10.84 -1.04 -11.40
C GLU A 110 11.64 0.01 -10.62
N ARG A 111 11.06 1.21 -10.42
CA ARG A 111 11.71 2.27 -9.64
C ARG A 111 11.89 1.87 -8.19
N LEU A 112 10.88 1.26 -7.55
CA LEU A 112 11.02 0.79 -6.19
C LEU A 112 12.13 -0.25 -6.05
N TYR A 113 12.18 -1.22 -6.98
CA TYR A 113 13.23 -2.23 -7.01
C TYR A 113 14.63 -1.60 -7.11
N GLN A 114 14.80 -0.61 -7.99
CA GLN A 114 16.07 0.12 -8.14
C GLN A 114 16.46 0.87 -6.86
N ILE A 115 15.50 1.56 -6.22
CA ILE A 115 15.73 2.26 -4.94
C ILE A 115 16.17 1.29 -3.85
N GLN A 116 15.49 0.15 -3.72
CA GLN A 116 15.81 -0.86 -2.71
C GLN A 116 17.20 -1.47 -2.93
N LYS A 117 17.57 -1.71 -4.19
CA LYS A 117 18.91 -2.20 -4.54
C LYS A 117 20.00 -1.19 -4.20
N LEU A 118 19.78 0.10 -4.46
CA LEU A 118 20.74 1.18 -4.18
C LEU A 118 20.92 1.45 -2.68
N GLY A 119 19.88 1.25 -1.86
CA GLY A 119 19.95 1.43 -0.40
C GLY A 119 20.49 0.23 0.38
N SER A 120 20.86 -0.86 -0.29
CA SER A 120 21.34 -2.12 0.34
C SER A 120 22.87 -2.25 0.34
N TYR A 121 23.62 -1.14 0.29
CA TYR A 121 25.09 -1.09 0.33
C TYR A 121 25.60 -0.36 1.58
#